data_AF-A0A7M3ZRB6-F1
#
_entry.id   AF-A0A7M3ZRB6-F1
#
_cell.length_a   1.000
_cell.length_b   1.000
_cell.length_c   1.000
_cell.angle_alpha   90.00
_cell.angle_beta   90.00
_cell.angle_gamma   90.00
#
_symmetry.space_group_name_H-M   'P 1'
#
loop_
_entity.id
_entity.type
_entity.pdbx_description
1 polymer ?
#
loop_
_entity_poly.entity_id
_entity_poly.type
_entity_poly.pdbx_seq_one_letter_code
_entity_poly.pdbx_strand_id
1 'polypeptide(L)'
;VRAVNAVGVVEDDERLVDLSDIKVEKRQGGSIKDSSLIDGILLDKERVHAGMPRSVSDAKIALVNSAIEVKKTEVDAKIQITDPNQLALFLEEEENYIRNLVNTIEKAGANVLVCQKGIDELAQHYLSKKGIFAIRRAKKSDMEALAKATGGTIITNLEDMSGDDLGQASRVEEKKIGDSDMTFITGCPEAKSVSVLLRGGTEHVVDEIRRAFDDAVGVVSVAWEDGAVLTGGGSVLAAVSRDLRTYAETVGGREQMAIEAFASALEIIPRTLAENAGLDPVTTLIELRKAHADGQGHAGINVYEGGVVDMKEANVVEPLRVVEQAIQSATETAIMILRIDDVISSKGVPMDDGMGDMGDFHM
;
A
#
# COMPACT_ATOMS: atom_id res chain seq x y z
N VAL A 1 -5.14 -5.75 11.41
CA VAL A 1 -5.48 -5.24 12.75
C VAL A 1 -4.35 -4.41 13.36
N ARG A 2 -3.21 -4.98 13.78
CA ARG A 2 -2.14 -4.18 14.42
C ARG A 2 -1.63 -3.01 13.57
N ALA A 3 -1.44 -3.23 12.27
CA ALA A 3 -1.04 -2.16 11.34
C ALA A 3 -2.08 -1.04 11.27
N VAL A 4 -3.37 -1.40 11.08
CA VAL A 4 -4.48 -0.44 11.05
C VAL A 4 -4.61 0.33 12.37
N ASN A 5 -4.50 -0.35 13.52
CA ASN A 5 -4.56 0.32 14.82
C ASN A 5 -3.38 1.27 15.06
N ALA A 6 -2.23 1.06 14.41
CA ALA A 6 -1.07 1.92 14.55
C ALA A 6 -1.23 3.23 13.76
N VAL A 7 -1.92 3.18 12.62
CA VAL A 7 -2.12 4.35 11.74
C VAL A 7 -3.49 5.02 11.91
N GLY A 8 -4.43 4.36 12.59
CA GLY A 8 -5.78 4.86 12.78
C GLY A 8 -5.78 6.09 13.70
N VAL A 9 -6.34 7.20 13.21
CA VAL A 9 -6.47 8.44 13.96
C VAL A 9 -7.94 8.70 14.25
N VAL A 10 -8.20 9.31 15.41
CA VAL A 10 -9.52 9.83 15.77
C VAL A 10 -9.40 11.35 15.80
N GLU A 11 -9.98 12.02 14.80
CA GLU A 11 -10.05 13.49 14.72
C GLU A 11 -11.53 13.88 14.71
N ASP A 12 -11.93 14.84 15.56
CA ASP A 12 -13.30 15.39 15.58
C ASP A 12 -14.43 14.33 15.59
N ASP A 13 -14.26 13.28 16.39
CA ASP A 13 -15.16 12.10 16.50
C ASP A 13 -15.26 11.21 15.25
N GLU A 14 -14.51 11.52 14.18
CA GLU A 14 -14.35 10.69 13.00
C GLU A 14 -13.11 9.80 13.12
N ARG A 15 -13.26 8.52 12.76
CA ARG A 15 -12.16 7.56 12.68
C ARG A 15 -11.68 7.50 11.25
N LEU A 16 -10.41 7.80 11.04
CA LEU A 16 -9.80 7.82 9.71
C LEU A 16 -8.59 6.91 9.68
N VAL A 17 -8.45 6.18 8.58
CA VAL A 17 -7.29 5.32 8.32
C VAL A 17 -6.73 5.67 6.94
N ASP A 18 -5.54 6.26 6.91
CA ASP A 18 -4.82 6.45 5.66
C ASP A 18 -4.00 5.20 5.34
N LEU A 19 -4.43 4.44 4.34
CA LEU A 19 -3.73 3.24 3.87
C LEU A 19 -2.32 3.53 3.36
N SER A 20 -2.04 4.75 2.92
CA SER A 20 -0.70 5.14 2.45
C SER A 20 0.33 5.15 3.58
N ASP A 21 -0.11 5.24 4.84
CA ASP A 21 0.76 5.19 6.02
C ASP A 21 1.17 3.76 6.41
N ILE A 22 0.53 2.73 5.83
CA ILE A 22 0.94 1.33 5.96
C ILE A 22 1.82 0.97 4.76
N LYS A 23 3.13 1.02 4.97
CA LYS A 23 4.09 0.69 3.91
C LYS A 23 4.31 -0.82 3.83
N VAL A 24 4.06 -1.40 2.67
CA VAL A 24 4.28 -2.85 2.44
C VAL A 24 5.52 -3.08 1.59
N GLU A 25 6.48 -3.83 2.13
CA GLU A 25 7.70 -4.25 1.44
C GLU A 25 7.70 -5.76 1.24
N LYS A 26 7.90 -6.19 -0.01
CA LYS A 26 7.92 -7.61 -0.38
C LYS A 26 9.34 -8.13 -0.52
N ARG A 27 9.62 -9.32 0.02
CA ARG A 27 10.90 -10.02 -0.19
C ARG A 27 10.69 -11.52 -0.41
N GLN A 28 11.29 -12.01 -1.50
CA GLN A 28 11.43 -13.43 -1.72
C GLN A 28 12.40 -14.06 -0.71
N GLY A 29 12.12 -15.30 -0.34
CA GLY A 29 12.91 -16.12 0.56
C GLY A 29 12.26 -16.26 1.94
N GLY A 30 12.59 -17.36 2.61
CA GLY A 30 11.99 -17.71 3.89
C GLY A 30 10.56 -18.25 3.78
N SER A 31 9.88 -18.29 4.92
CA SER A 31 8.49 -18.71 5.05
C SER A 31 7.56 -17.51 5.14
N ILE A 32 6.28 -17.75 4.87
CA ILE A 32 5.19 -16.78 5.11
C ILE A 32 5.19 -16.30 6.56
N LYS A 33 5.53 -17.20 7.50
CA LYS A 33 5.61 -16.92 8.94
C LYS A 33 6.73 -15.97 9.33
N ASP A 34 7.70 -15.72 8.45
CA ASP A 34 8.78 -14.77 8.70
C ASP A 34 8.36 -13.32 8.41
N SER A 35 7.12 -13.11 7.93
CA SER A 35 6.54 -11.79 7.73
C SER A 35 6.34 -11.09 9.08
N SER A 36 6.64 -9.80 9.14
CA SER A 36 6.60 -9.04 10.40
C SER A 36 6.09 -7.61 10.19
N LEU A 37 5.40 -7.11 11.22
CA LEU A 37 5.12 -5.69 11.38
C LEU A 37 6.31 -5.05 12.09
N ILE A 38 6.77 -3.94 11.55
CA ILE A 38 7.90 -3.17 12.04
C ILE A 38 7.35 -1.83 12.54
N ASP A 39 7.60 -1.52 13.81
CA ASP A 39 7.26 -0.24 14.43
C ASP A 39 8.27 0.83 13.98
N GLY A 40 8.09 1.27 12.74
CA GLY A 40 8.94 2.22 12.03
C GLY A 40 8.93 1.98 10.52
N ILE A 41 9.98 2.45 9.85
CA ILE A 41 10.07 2.43 8.39
C ILE A 41 11.15 1.49 7.89
N LEU A 42 10.78 0.67 6.91
CA LEU A 42 11.68 -0.20 6.18
C LEU A 42 12.02 0.41 4.82
N LEU A 43 13.31 0.45 4.50
CA LEU A 43 13.82 0.91 3.20
C LEU A 43 14.55 -0.22 2.49
N ASP A 44 14.21 -0.46 1.23
CA ASP A 44 14.97 -1.33 0.32
C ASP A 44 16.24 -0.63 -0.19
N LYS A 45 17.11 -0.29 0.75
CA LYS A 45 18.38 0.36 0.52
C LYS A 45 19.40 -0.09 1.55
N GLU A 46 20.63 -0.17 1.09
CA GLU A 46 21.84 -0.35 1.90
C GLU A 46 22.54 1.01 2.10
N ARG A 47 23.47 1.04 3.05
CA ARG A 47 24.39 2.18 3.20
C ARG A 47 25.29 2.30 1.98
N VAL A 48 25.55 3.54 1.59
CA VAL A 48 26.30 3.84 0.36
C VAL A 48 27.79 3.48 0.43
N HIS A 49 28.36 3.38 1.63
CA HIS A 49 29.79 3.08 1.80
C HIS A 49 30.03 2.09 2.94
N ALA A 50 30.88 1.08 2.71
CA ALA A 50 31.11 -0.01 3.67
C ALA A 50 31.70 0.44 5.02
N GLY A 51 32.45 1.55 5.02
CA GLY A 51 33.02 2.18 6.22
C GLY A 51 32.01 2.96 7.08
N MET A 52 30.77 3.14 6.62
CA MET A 52 29.70 3.72 7.43
C MET A 52 29.25 2.73 8.52
N PRO A 53 28.76 3.21 9.68
CA PRO A 53 28.25 2.32 10.71
C PRO A 53 27.14 1.41 10.16
N ARG A 54 27.07 0.16 10.63
CA ARG A 54 25.94 -0.74 10.32
C ARG A 54 24.69 -0.43 11.15
N SER A 55 24.88 0.13 12.33
CA SER A 55 23.79 0.50 13.23
C SER A 55 24.14 1.80 13.94
N VAL A 56 23.14 2.67 14.05
CA VAL A 56 23.19 3.96 14.71
C VAL A 56 22.07 3.99 15.74
N SER A 57 22.41 4.23 17.01
CA SER A 57 21.45 4.50 18.09
C SER A 57 21.21 6.00 18.22
N ASP A 58 20.04 6.39 18.74
CA ASP A 58 19.63 7.80 18.90
C ASP A 58 19.80 8.57 17.58
N ALA A 59 19.16 8.05 16.55
CA ALA A 59 19.29 8.54 15.19
C ALA A 59 18.61 9.90 15.03
N LYS A 60 19.40 10.88 14.57
CA LYS A 60 19.00 12.19 14.07
C LYS A 60 19.13 12.17 12.56
N ILE A 61 17.99 12.09 11.90
CA ILE A 61 17.84 11.78 10.48
C ILE A 61 17.64 13.07 9.69
N ALA A 62 18.58 13.39 8.81
CA ALA A 62 18.42 14.45 7.82
C ALA A 62 17.73 13.88 6.57
N LEU A 63 16.56 14.42 6.23
CA LEU A 63 15.80 14.06 5.04
C LEU A 63 16.06 15.11 3.95
N VAL A 64 16.76 14.75 2.87
CA VAL A 64 17.23 15.72 1.87
C VAL A 64 16.73 15.39 0.46
N ASN A 65 16.10 16.35 -0.21
CA ASN A 65 15.63 16.25 -1.60
C ASN A 65 16.66 16.78 -2.64
N SER A 66 17.83 17.25 -2.20
CA SER A 66 18.94 17.62 -3.09
C SER A 66 19.93 16.46 -3.27
N ALA A 67 20.74 16.55 -4.33
CA ALA A 67 21.89 15.68 -4.52
C ALA A 67 23.07 16.21 -3.70
N ILE A 68 23.90 15.31 -3.17
CA ILE A 68 25.16 15.65 -2.49
C ILE A 68 26.29 15.42 -3.48
N GLU A 69 26.36 16.29 -4.48
CA GLU A 69 27.35 16.24 -5.56
C GLU A 69 27.61 17.66 -6.08
N VAL A 70 28.71 17.84 -6.81
CA VAL A 70 28.96 19.10 -7.52
C VAL A 70 27.88 19.26 -8.59
N LYS A 71 27.11 20.35 -8.49
CA LYS A 71 26.02 20.62 -9.44
C LYS A 71 26.61 20.90 -10.82
N LYS A 72 26.23 20.08 -11.79
CA LYS A 72 26.45 20.43 -13.20
C LYS A 72 25.51 21.58 -13.55
N THR A 73 26.04 22.61 -14.20
CA THR A 73 25.23 23.73 -14.67
C THR A 73 24.26 23.24 -15.75
N GLU A 74 23.01 23.71 -15.74
CA GLU A 74 22.01 23.36 -16.77
C GLU A 74 22.38 23.93 -18.15
N VAL A 75 23.19 24.99 -18.17
CA VAL A 75 23.81 25.54 -19.38
C VAL A 75 25.21 24.95 -19.50
N ASP A 76 25.64 24.64 -20.73
CA ASP A 76 27.02 24.20 -21.03
C ASP A 76 28.04 25.27 -20.61
N ALA A 77 28.54 25.15 -19.37
CA ALA A 77 29.63 25.97 -18.87
C ALA A 77 30.96 25.33 -19.29
N LYS A 78 31.73 26.04 -20.14
CA LYS A 78 33.09 25.62 -20.51
C LYS A 78 34.08 26.31 -19.60
N ILE A 79 34.76 25.53 -18.77
CA ILE A 79 35.86 26.02 -17.95
C ILE A 79 37.12 26.05 -18.84
N GLN A 80 37.62 27.26 -19.11
CA GLN A 80 38.89 27.43 -19.82
C GLN A 80 40.02 27.59 -18.81
N ILE A 81 40.82 26.53 -18.67
CA ILE A 81 42.00 26.52 -17.81
C ILE A 81 43.19 27.01 -18.64
N THR A 82 43.77 28.15 -18.28
CA THR A 82 44.90 28.75 -18.99
C THR A 82 46.26 28.44 -18.36
N ASP A 83 46.27 28.00 -17.10
CA ASP A 83 47.46 27.64 -16.33
C ASP A 83 47.25 26.30 -15.60
N PRO A 84 48.21 25.35 -15.62
CA PRO A 84 48.14 24.10 -14.83
C PRO A 84 47.82 24.29 -13.34
N ASN A 85 48.25 25.40 -12.73
CA ASN A 85 47.95 25.71 -11.32
C ASN A 85 46.46 26.01 -11.08
N GLN A 86 45.76 26.56 -12.07
CA GLN A 86 44.30 26.79 -11.99
C GLN A 86 43.52 25.48 -11.97
N LEU A 87 44.05 24.43 -12.62
CA LEU A 87 43.42 23.10 -12.58
C LEU A 87 43.47 22.51 -11.16
N ALA A 88 44.60 22.64 -10.47
CA ALA A 88 44.74 22.19 -9.10
C ALA A 88 43.80 22.94 -8.14
N LEU A 89 43.73 24.28 -8.26
CA LEU A 89 42.82 25.10 -7.46
C LEU A 89 41.34 24.75 -7.72
N PHE A 90 40.98 24.47 -8.97
CA PHE A 90 39.61 24.08 -9.32
C PHE A 90 39.21 22.75 -8.66
N LEU A 91 40.07 21.74 -8.73
CA LEU A 91 39.84 20.44 -8.08
C LEU A 91 39.75 20.59 -6.56
N GLU A 92 40.61 21.42 -5.97
CA GLU A 92 40.58 21.72 -4.54
C GLU A 92 39.27 22.40 -4.12
N GLU A 93 38.76 23.34 -4.92
CA GLU A 93 37.48 24.00 -4.67
C GLU A 93 36.28 23.04 -4.80
N GLU A 94 36.29 22.12 -5.78
CA GLU A 94 35.27 21.06 -5.86
C GLU A 94 35.27 20.16 -4.62
N GLU A 95 36.46 19.75 -4.15
CA GLU A 95 36.59 18.99 -2.91
C GLU A 95 36.12 19.78 -1.69
N ASN A 96 36.49 21.06 -1.60
CA ASN A 96 36.09 21.95 -0.52
C ASN A 96 34.57 22.15 -0.50
N TYR A 97 33.94 22.28 -1.67
CA TYR A 97 32.49 22.38 -1.80
C TYR A 97 31.79 21.15 -1.23
N ILE A 98 32.20 19.94 -1.64
CA ILE A 98 31.64 18.68 -1.12
C ILE A 98 31.87 18.57 0.40
N ARG A 99 33.10 18.88 0.85
CA ARG A 99 33.48 18.84 2.26
C ARG A 99 32.61 19.80 3.08
N ASN A 100 32.33 20.99 2.56
CA ASN A 100 31.46 21.96 3.21
C ASN A 100 30.02 21.47 3.34
N LEU A 101 29.44 20.83 2.30
CA LEU A 101 28.11 20.22 2.40
C LEU A 101 28.05 19.17 3.52
N VAL A 102 29.04 18.28 3.59
CA VAL A 102 29.13 17.25 4.64
C VAL A 102 29.39 17.87 6.02
N ASN A 103 30.13 18.98 6.10
CA ASN A 103 30.30 19.74 7.34
C ASN A 103 28.99 20.37 7.81
N THR A 104 28.14 20.86 6.91
CA THR A 104 26.83 21.41 7.27
C THR A 104 25.92 20.32 7.85
N ILE A 105 25.95 19.11 7.28
CA ILE A 105 25.21 17.94 7.80
C ILE A 105 25.63 17.57 9.22
N GLU A 106 26.93 17.51 9.46
CA GLU A 106 27.46 17.24 10.80
C GLU A 106 27.14 18.38 11.78
N LYS A 107 27.25 19.64 11.36
CA LYS A 107 26.97 20.81 12.21
C LYS A 107 25.52 20.88 12.66
N ALA A 108 24.57 20.47 11.81
CA ALA A 108 23.17 20.32 12.21
C ALA A 108 22.97 19.22 13.26
N GLY A 109 23.94 18.30 13.39
CA GLY A 109 23.92 17.20 14.35
C GLY A 109 23.31 15.91 13.81
N ALA A 110 23.17 15.76 12.49
CA ALA A 110 22.63 14.55 11.87
C ALA A 110 23.66 13.40 11.89
N ASN A 111 23.23 12.22 12.33
CA ASN A 111 24.03 10.99 12.29
C ASN A 111 23.51 9.99 11.23
N VAL A 112 22.36 10.28 10.63
CA VAL A 112 21.78 9.55 9.49
C VAL A 112 21.37 10.56 8.42
N LEU A 113 21.68 10.27 7.16
CA LEU A 113 21.32 11.05 5.99
C LEU A 113 20.53 10.19 5.02
N VAL A 114 19.33 10.62 4.66
CA VAL A 114 18.54 9.99 3.61
C VAL A 114 18.34 11.00 2.48
N CYS A 115 18.97 10.72 1.34
CA CYS A 115 18.87 11.56 0.15
C CYS A 115 17.93 10.94 -0.88
N GLN A 116 16.99 11.74 -1.38
CA GLN A 116 16.15 11.36 -2.51
C GLN A 116 16.95 11.26 -3.83
N LYS A 117 18.06 12.01 -3.95
CA LYS A 117 18.93 12.03 -5.13
C LYS A 117 20.25 11.29 -4.88
N GLY A 118 21.24 11.50 -5.74
CA GLY A 118 22.57 10.90 -5.64
C GLY A 118 23.42 11.48 -4.50
N ILE A 119 24.45 10.72 -4.12
CA ILE A 119 25.53 11.14 -3.24
C ILE A 119 26.83 10.77 -3.95
N ASP A 120 27.69 11.75 -4.18
CA ASP A 120 28.99 11.59 -4.84
C ASP A 120 29.96 10.73 -4.02
N GLU A 121 30.91 10.04 -4.68
CA GLU A 121 31.87 9.15 -4.01
C GLU A 121 32.75 9.87 -2.97
N LEU A 122 33.19 11.10 -3.26
CA LEU A 122 33.95 11.90 -2.30
C LEU A 122 33.10 12.23 -1.07
N ALA A 123 31.83 12.58 -1.27
CA ALA A 123 30.89 12.85 -0.20
C ALA A 123 30.67 11.60 0.68
N GLN A 124 30.51 10.42 0.06
CA GLN A 124 30.36 9.14 0.77
C GLN A 124 31.56 8.85 1.67
N HIS A 125 32.78 9.09 1.17
CA HIS A 125 34.00 8.90 1.95
C HIS A 125 34.09 9.86 3.14
N TYR A 126 33.75 11.15 2.96
CA TYR A 126 33.71 12.11 4.06
C TYR A 126 32.62 11.78 5.09
N LEU A 127 31.43 11.39 4.66
CA LEU A 127 30.35 10.93 5.55
C LEU A 127 30.79 9.70 6.36
N SER A 128 31.45 8.74 5.71
CA SER A 128 31.99 7.55 6.35
C SER A 128 33.04 7.87 7.42
N LYS A 129 33.96 8.81 7.16
CA LYS A 129 34.97 9.25 8.14
C LYS A 129 34.35 9.89 9.39
N LYS A 130 33.22 10.56 9.22
CA LYS A 130 32.46 11.17 10.32
C LYS A 130 31.49 10.20 11.01
N GLY A 131 31.39 8.97 10.51
CA GLY A 131 30.47 7.98 11.07
C GLY A 131 29.00 8.26 10.79
N ILE A 132 28.67 9.02 9.74
CA ILE A 132 27.28 9.30 9.35
C ILE A 132 26.78 8.17 8.45
N PHE A 133 25.65 7.56 8.80
CA PHE A 133 24.97 6.58 7.95
C PHE A 133 24.28 7.30 6.79
N ALA A 134 24.49 6.88 5.54
CA ALA A 134 23.86 7.56 4.41
C ALA A 134 23.20 6.60 3.42
N ILE A 135 22.01 7.00 2.95
CA ILE A 135 21.24 6.35 1.89
C ILE A 135 21.09 7.33 0.73
N ARG A 136 21.27 6.84 -0.50
CA ARG A 136 21.03 7.60 -1.73
C ARG A 136 19.83 7.06 -2.50
N ARG A 137 19.21 7.91 -3.32
CA ARG A 137 18.09 7.56 -4.21
C ARG A 137 16.91 6.91 -3.49
N ALA A 138 16.54 7.45 -2.33
CA ALA A 138 15.30 7.10 -1.66
C ALA A 138 14.08 7.50 -2.51
N LYS A 139 12.99 6.73 -2.47
CA LYS A 139 11.77 7.08 -3.20
C LYS A 139 11.09 8.28 -2.53
N LYS A 140 10.34 9.07 -3.31
CA LYS A 140 9.56 10.20 -2.76
C LYS A 140 8.59 9.74 -1.66
N SER A 141 7.87 8.64 -1.89
CA SER A 141 6.97 8.03 -0.91
C SER A 141 7.68 7.64 0.38
N ASP A 142 8.94 7.16 0.29
CA ASP A 142 9.73 6.79 1.46
C ASP A 142 10.14 8.01 2.27
N MET A 143 10.47 9.11 1.59
CA MET A 143 10.80 10.38 2.25
C MET A 143 9.61 10.96 2.99
N GLU A 144 8.42 10.92 2.38
CA GLU A 144 7.17 11.39 3.00
C GLU A 144 6.79 10.53 4.22
N ALA A 145 6.88 9.21 4.10
CA ALA A 145 6.66 8.31 5.22
C ALA A 145 7.67 8.59 6.35
N LEU A 146 8.96 8.76 6.02
CA LEU A 146 9.99 9.07 7.01
C LEU A 146 9.75 10.39 7.72
N ALA A 147 9.34 11.43 6.99
CA ALA A 147 8.99 12.71 7.56
C ALA A 147 7.83 12.55 8.57
N LYS A 148 6.76 11.85 8.19
CA LYS A 148 5.62 11.56 9.08
C LYS A 148 6.03 10.73 10.30
N ALA A 149 6.86 9.71 10.14
CA ALA A 149 7.20 8.81 11.23
C ALA A 149 8.21 9.42 12.22
N THR A 150 9.21 10.13 11.70
CA THR A 150 10.32 10.65 12.50
C THR A 150 10.09 12.08 12.99
N GLY A 151 9.06 12.77 12.47
CA GLY A 151 8.78 14.19 12.73
C GLY A 151 9.73 15.15 12.01
N GLY A 152 10.60 14.64 11.13
CA GLY A 152 11.57 15.46 10.39
C GLY A 152 10.98 16.17 9.18
N THR A 153 11.60 17.27 8.77
CA THR A 153 11.19 18.03 7.58
C THR A 153 12.06 17.64 6.38
N ILE A 154 11.44 17.52 5.20
CA ILE A 154 12.19 17.26 3.96
C ILE A 154 12.87 18.56 3.50
N ILE A 155 14.19 18.60 3.63
CA ILE A 155 15.03 19.76 3.33
C ILE A 155 15.42 19.75 1.86
N THR A 156 15.25 20.90 1.19
CA THR A 156 15.70 21.08 -0.21
C THR A 156 17.02 21.82 -0.31
N ASN A 157 17.27 22.77 0.59
CA ASN A 157 18.52 23.51 0.67
C ASN A 157 19.31 23.12 1.93
N LEU A 158 20.50 22.57 1.74
CA LEU A 158 21.34 22.08 2.85
C LEU A 158 21.87 23.21 3.74
N GLU A 159 22.00 24.42 3.19
CA GLU A 159 22.53 25.59 3.92
C GLU A 159 21.55 26.09 4.99
N ASP A 160 20.25 25.89 4.78
CA ASP A 160 19.18 26.32 5.68
C ASP A 160 18.87 25.28 6.77
N MET A 161 19.56 24.14 6.74
CA MET A 161 19.28 23.03 7.63
C MET A 161 19.69 23.33 9.08
N SER A 162 18.75 23.15 9.99
CA SER A 162 18.93 23.28 11.42
C SER A 162 18.72 21.96 12.14
N GLY A 163 19.04 21.91 13.44
CA GLY A 163 18.78 20.74 14.27
C GLY A 163 17.29 20.43 14.46
N ASP A 164 16.43 21.44 14.30
CA ASP A 164 14.97 21.33 14.48
C ASP A 164 14.30 20.65 13.28
N ASP A 165 14.95 20.65 12.11
CA ASP A 165 14.46 19.99 10.90
C ASP A 165 14.70 18.47 10.90
N LEU A 166 15.52 17.97 11.83
CA LEU A 166 15.95 16.57 11.87
C LEU A 166 14.87 15.67 12.45
N GLY A 167 14.63 14.56 11.76
CA GLY A 167 13.79 13.48 12.27
C GLY A 167 14.48 12.72 13.40
N GLN A 168 13.72 12.15 14.32
CA GLN A 168 14.24 11.33 15.42
C GLN A 168 13.79 9.87 15.27
N ALA A 169 14.72 8.94 15.53
CA ALA A 169 14.42 7.53 15.68
C ALA A 169 15.36 6.88 16.70
N SER A 170 14.88 5.87 17.41
CA SER A 170 15.69 5.18 18.42
C SER A 170 16.87 4.43 17.79
N ARG A 171 16.65 3.81 16.62
CA ARG A 171 17.69 3.02 15.95
C ARG A 171 17.52 2.97 14.44
N VAL A 172 18.64 3.15 13.74
CA VAL A 172 18.78 2.84 12.32
C VAL A 172 19.76 1.69 12.16
N GLU A 173 19.39 0.64 11.44
CA GLU A 173 20.26 -0.51 11.23
C GLU A 173 20.10 -1.11 9.84
N GLU A 174 21.23 -1.46 9.23
CA GLU A 174 21.27 -2.29 8.03
C GLU A 174 21.24 -3.76 8.45
N LYS A 175 20.25 -4.49 7.94
CA LYS A 175 20.10 -5.93 8.16
C LYS A 175 19.92 -6.63 6.82
N LYS A 176 20.60 -7.76 6.69
CA LYS A 176 20.42 -8.66 5.54
C LYS A 176 19.16 -9.50 5.71
N ILE A 177 18.24 -9.42 4.76
CA ILE A 177 17.03 -10.23 4.72
C ILE A 177 17.02 -11.05 3.44
N GLY A 178 17.28 -12.35 3.56
CA GLY A 178 17.55 -13.19 2.39
C GLY A 178 18.87 -12.78 1.75
N ASP A 179 18.83 -12.35 0.48
CA ASP A 179 20.03 -11.99 -0.29
C ASP A 179 20.28 -10.48 -0.40
N SER A 180 19.36 -9.64 0.08
CA SER A 180 19.45 -8.18 -0.01
C SER A 180 19.60 -7.53 1.37
N ASP A 181 20.40 -6.46 1.42
CA ASP A 181 20.53 -5.60 2.58
C ASP A 181 19.41 -4.55 2.59
N MET A 182 18.75 -4.40 3.74
CA MET A 182 17.67 -3.44 3.94
C MET A 182 17.96 -2.59 5.18
N THR A 183 17.52 -1.34 5.15
CA THR A 183 17.66 -0.43 6.28
C THR A 183 16.37 -0.35 7.07
N PHE A 184 16.46 -0.64 8.36
CA PHE A 184 15.39 -0.54 9.34
C PHE A 184 15.55 0.72 10.16
N ILE A 185 14.50 1.53 10.22
CA ILE A 185 14.44 2.75 11.02
C ILE A 185 13.33 2.52 12.04
N THR A 186 13.68 2.29 13.30
CA THR A 186 12.75 1.81 14.35
C THR A 186 12.75 2.72 15.58
N GLY A 187 11.65 2.68 16.32
CA GLY A 187 11.46 3.48 17.53
C GLY A 187 11.34 4.98 17.23
N CYS A 188 10.53 5.30 16.21
CA CYS A 188 10.20 6.67 15.87
C CYS A 188 9.15 7.24 16.86
N PRO A 189 9.26 8.50 17.31
CA PRO A 189 8.34 9.08 18.30
C PRO A 189 6.89 9.14 17.82
N GLU A 190 6.68 9.48 16.55
CA GLU A 190 5.36 9.50 15.91
C GLU A 190 5.20 8.26 15.04
N ALA A 191 4.74 7.14 15.59
CA ALA A 191 4.51 5.91 14.82
C ALA A 191 3.26 5.97 13.90
N LYS A 192 2.98 7.14 13.31
CA LYS A 192 1.85 7.36 12.37
C LYS A 192 2.01 6.60 11.06
N SER A 193 3.23 6.16 10.73
CA SER A 193 3.49 5.26 9.60
C SER A 193 4.25 4.02 10.07
N VAL A 194 3.78 2.86 9.62
CA VAL A 194 4.35 1.54 9.95
C VAL A 194 4.73 0.80 8.69
N SER A 195 5.72 -0.09 8.80
CA SER A 195 6.14 -0.94 7.69
C SER A 195 5.83 -2.40 7.95
N VAL A 196 5.36 -3.09 6.92
CA VAL A 196 5.07 -4.52 6.93
C VAL A 196 6.01 -5.18 5.95
N LEU A 197 6.82 -6.10 6.45
CA LEU A 197 7.66 -6.96 5.64
C LEU A 197 6.92 -8.26 5.34
N LEU A 198 6.63 -8.50 4.06
CA LEU A 198 6.03 -9.74 3.59
C LEU A 198 7.11 -10.66 3.01
N ARG A 199 7.10 -11.91 3.48
CA ARG A 199 8.06 -12.96 3.13
C ARG A 199 7.34 -14.16 2.52
N GLY A 200 8.05 -14.91 1.69
CA GLY A 200 7.50 -16.10 1.04
C GLY A 200 8.52 -16.78 0.15
N GLY A 201 8.33 -18.08 -0.10
CA GLY A 201 9.33 -18.90 -0.80
C GLY A 201 9.58 -18.48 -2.25
N THR A 202 8.54 -18.03 -2.95
CA THR A 202 8.61 -17.59 -4.35
C THR A 202 7.98 -16.22 -4.52
N GLU A 203 8.38 -15.49 -5.57
CA GLU A 203 7.80 -14.17 -5.86
C GLU A 203 6.28 -14.23 -6.05
N HIS A 204 5.77 -15.23 -6.78
CA HIS A 204 4.33 -15.43 -6.97
C HIS A 204 3.56 -15.60 -5.66
N VAL A 205 4.13 -16.32 -4.69
CA VAL A 205 3.51 -16.49 -3.36
C VAL A 205 3.52 -15.16 -2.60
N VAL A 206 4.61 -14.40 -2.67
CA VAL A 206 4.69 -13.10 -1.99
C VAL A 206 3.73 -12.08 -2.59
N ASP A 207 3.56 -12.08 -3.92
CA ASP A 207 2.59 -11.23 -4.60
C ASP A 207 1.15 -11.58 -4.21
N GLU A 208 0.84 -12.87 -4.05
CA GLU A 208 -0.48 -13.30 -3.57
C GLU A 208 -0.71 -12.91 -2.11
N ILE A 209 0.30 -13.07 -1.25
CA ILE A 209 0.22 -12.62 0.15
C ILE A 209 0.03 -11.11 0.23
N ARG A 210 0.70 -10.35 -0.64
CA ARG A 210 0.52 -8.89 -0.71
C ARG A 210 -0.92 -8.53 -1.07
N ARG A 211 -1.49 -9.16 -2.09
CA ARG A 211 -2.89 -8.94 -2.48
C ARG A 211 -3.85 -9.24 -1.32
N ALA A 212 -3.69 -10.42 -0.71
CA ALA A 212 -4.50 -10.81 0.45
C ALA A 212 -4.32 -9.86 1.65
N PHE A 213 -3.10 -9.32 1.85
CA PHE A 213 -2.83 -8.34 2.88
C PHE A 213 -3.50 -7.00 2.59
N ASP A 214 -3.41 -6.51 1.35
CA ASP A 214 -4.04 -5.25 0.92
C ASP A 214 -5.57 -5.34 1.09
N ASP A 215 -6.19 -6.46 0.69
CA ASP A 215 -7.62 -6.71 0.90
C ASP A 215 -7.99 -6.74 2.40
N ALA A 216 -7.22 -7.47 3.21
CA ALA A 216 -7.46 -7.59 4.65
C ALA A 216 -7.32 -6.25 5.37
N VAL A 217 -6.34 -5.44 4.98
CA VAL A 217 -6.15 -4.09 5.53
C VAL A 217 -7.32 -3.19 5.11
N GLY A 218 -7.76 -3.24 3.85
CA GLY A 218 -8.92 -2.48 3.39
C GLY A 218 -10.18 -2.79 4.20
N VAL A 219 -10.50 -4.08 4.38
CA VAL A 219 -11.67 -4.54 5.16
C VAL A 219 -11.60 -4.08 6.61
N VAL A 220 -10.44 -4.23 7.26
CA VAL A 220 -10.28 -3.81 8.66
C VAL A 220 -10.34 -2.29 8.81
N SER A 221 -9.84 -1.54 7.84
CA SER A 221 -9.90 -0.08 7.84
C SER A 221 -11.33 0.41 7.73
N VAL A 222 -12.10 -0.14 6.80
CA VAL A 222 -13.54 0.15 6.66
C VAL A 222 -14.31 -0.16 7.94
N ALA A 223 -14.08 -1.34 8.54
CA ALA A 223 -14.73 -1.70 9.80
C ALA A 223 -14.34 -0.78 10.97
N TRP A 224 -13.11 -0.29 10.97
CA TRP A 224 -12.61 0.65 11.98
C TRP A 224 -13.27 2.02 11.85
N GLU A 225 -13.35 2.55 10.63
CA GLU A 225 -13.96 3.83 10.27
C GLU A 225 -15.47 3.84 10.59
N ASP A 226 -16.22 2.87 10.06
CA ASP A 226 -17.68 2.84 10.18
C ASP A 226 -18.14 2.43 11.60
N GLY A 227 -17.29 1.72 12.36
CA GLY A 227 -17.62 1.22 13.70
C GLY A 227 -18.74 0.18 13.74
N ALA A 228 -19.19 -0.31 12.57
CA ALA A 228 -20.28 -1.26 12.42
C ALA A 228 -19.86 -2.46 11.56
N VAL A 229 -20.26 -3.66 12.00
CA VAL A 229 -20.01 -4.92 11.29
C VAL A 229 -21.30 -5.73 11.23
N LEU A 230 -21.40 -6.56 10.21
CA LEU A 230 -22.49 -7.48 9.98
C LEU A 230 -22.00 -8.94 10.01
N THR A 231 -22.93 -9.89 10.06
CA THR A 231 -22.62 -11.32 10.00
C THR A 231 -22.39 -11.78 8.56
N GLY A 232 -21.25 -12.45 8.33
CA GLY A 232 -20.87 -12.93 7.00
C GLY A 232 -21.55 -14.24 6.60
N GLY A 233 -20.91 -15.03 5.73
CA GLY A 233 -21.39 -16.36 5.34
C GLY A 233 -22.74 -16.36 4.61
N GLY A 234 -23.09 -15.25 3.96
CA GLY A 234 -24.39 -15.05 3.30
C GLY A 234 -25.56 -14.81 4.27
N SER A 235 -25.28 -14.61 5.57
CA SER A 235 -26.28 -14.39 6.61
C SER A 235 -27.13 -13.13 6.35
N VAL A 236 -26.48 -12.00 6.12
CA VAL A 236 -27.17 -10.73 5.84
C VAL A 236 -28.01 -10.82 4.58
N LEU A 237 -27.48 -11.43 3.52
CA LEU A 237 -28.18 -11.56 2.25
C LEU A 237 -29.43 -12.45 2.37
N ALA A 238 -29.37 -13.49 3.19
CA ALA A 238 -30.53 -14.32 3.51
C ALA A 238 -31.58 -13.55 4.32
N ALA A 239 -31.16 -12.74 5.30
CA ALA A 239 -32.06 -11.88 6.06
C ALA A 239 -32.76 -10.85 5.15
N VAL A 240 -32.00 -10.15 4.30
CA VAL A 240 -32.55 -9.17 3.34
C VAL A 240 -33.47 -9.87 2.33
N SER A 241 -33.11 -11.04 1.83
CA SER A 241 -33.97 -11.83 0.92
C SER A 241 -35.32 -12.18 1.57
N ARG A 242 -35.32 -12.62 2.83
CA ARG A 242 -36.54 -12.89 3.59
C ARG A 242 -37.41 -11.64 3.72
N ASP A 243 -36.82 -10.53 4.17
CA ASP A 243 -37.57 -9.30 4.41
C ASP A 243 -38.15 -8.72 3.11
N LEU A 244 -37.42 -8.83 1.99
CA LEU A 244 -37.92 -8.46 0.67
C LEU A 244 -39.08 -9.34 0.22
N ARG A 245 -39.07 -10.65 0.49
CA ARG A 245 -40.19 -11.54 0.16
C ARG A 245 -41.44 -11.16 0.96
N THR A 246 -41.30 -10.89 2.26
CA THR A 246 -42.41 -10.40 3.10
C THR A 246 -42.93 -9.04 2.60
N TYR A 247 -42.04 -8.14 2.19
CA TYR A 247 -42.44 -6.87 1.59
C TYR A 247 -43.18 -7.06 0.25
N ALA A 248 -42.74 -7.99 -0.60
CA ALA A 248 -43.34 -8.27 -1.90
C ALA A 248 -44.84 -8.64 -1.79
N GLU A 249 -45.21 -9.41 -0.77
CA GLU A 249 -46.60 -9.80 -0.48
C GLU A 249 -47.52 -8.59 -0.25
N THR A 250 -46.97 -7.46 0.23
CA THR A 250 -47.74 -6.23 0.48
C THR A 250 -47.95 -5.38 -0.78
N VAL A 251 -47.13 -5.56 -1.81
CA VAL A 251 -47.16 -4.74 -3.04
C VAL A 251 -48.14 -5.32 -4.08
N GLY A 252 -48.06 -6.64 -4.33
CA GLY A 252 -48.87 -7.31 -5.35
C GLY A 252 -48.45 -7.02 -6.79
N GLY A 253 -49.11 -7.66 -7.75
CA GLY A 253 -48.98 -7.33 -9.17
C GLY A 253 -47.65 -7.77 -9.82
N ARG A 254 -47.17 -6.97 -10.79
CA ARG A 254 -45.92 -7.25 -11.52
C ARG A 254 -44.69 -6.87 -10.71
N GLU A 255 -44.84 -5.85 -9.88
CA GLU A 255 -43.84 -5.33 -8.97
C GLU A 255 -43.46 -6.37 -7.92
N GLN A 256 -44.45 -7.12 -7.38
CA GLN A 256 -44.18 -8.28 -6.51
C GLN A 256 -43.22 -9.27 -7.16
N MET A 257 -43.47 -9.66 -8.42
CA MET A 257 -42.62 -10.62 -9.13
C MET A 257 -41.17 -10.10 -9.28
N ALA A 258 -40.99 -8.80 -9.50
CA ALA A 258 -39.67 -8.19 -9.59
C ALA A 258 -38.94 -8.20 -8.24
N ILE A 259 -39.64 -7.90 -7.14
CA ILE A 259 -39.08 -7.94 -5.78
C ILE A 259 -38.68 -9.38 -5.42
N GLU A 260 -39.52 -10.36 -5.70
CA GLU A 260 -39.21 -11.78 -5.46
C GLU A 260 -38.03 -12.29 -6.29
N ALA A 261 -37.90 -11.82 -7.54
CA ALA A 261 -36.75 -12.12 -8.39
C ALA A 261 -35.46 -11.53 -7.80
N PHE A 262 -35.50 -10.29 -7.33
CA PHE A 262 -34.35 -9.65 -6.68
C PHE A 262 -33.97 -10.36 -5.38
N ALA A 263 -34.95 -10.71 -4.53
CA ALA A 263 -34.72 -11.49 -3.32
C ALA A 263 -34.08 -12.85 -3.62
N SER A 264 -34.52 -13.52 -4.67
CA SER A 264 -33.93 -14.79 -5.11
C SER A 264 -32.51 -14.61 -5.67
N ALA A 265 -32.21 -13.48 -6.29
CA ALA A 265 -30.87 -13.16 -6.77
C ALA A 265 -29.87 -12.97 -5.62
N LEU A 266 -30.27 -12.38 -4.49
CA LEU A 266 -29.40 -12.24 -3.31
C LEU A 266 -28.97 -13.61 -2.74
N GLU A 267 -29.81 -14.62 -2.86
CA GLU A 267 -29.52 -15.99 -2.38
C GLU A 267 -28.49 -16.73 -3.27
N ILE A 268 -28.06 -16.16 -4.40
CA ILE A 268 -27.02 -16.76 -5.24
C ILE A 268 -25.69 -16.89 -4.49
N ILE A 269 -25.37 -15.93 -3.62
CA ILE A 269 -24.12 -15.91 -2.85
C ILE A 269 -24.09 -17.07 -1.83
N PRO A 270 -25.05 -17.22 -0.91
CA PRO A 270 -25.08 -18.37 -0.01
C PRO A 270 -25.17 -19.70 -0.79
N ARG A 271 -25.92 -19.75 -1.90
CA ARG A 271 -25.95 -20.94 -2.76
C ARG A 271 -24.56 -21.34 -3.27
N THR A 272 -23.79 -20.35 -3.72
CA THR A 272 -22.45 -20.55 -4.30
C THR A 272 -21.45 -20.92 -3.21
N LEU A 273 -21.59 -20.36 -2.00
CA LEU A 273 -20.79 -20.78 -0.83
C LEU A 273 -21.02 -22.26 -0.49
N ALA A 274 -22.28 -22.71 -0.47
CA ALA A 274 -22.61 -24.11 -0.25
C ALA A 274 -22.00 -25.03 -1.32
N GLU A 275 -22.13 -24.64 -2.59
CA GLU A 275 -21.58 -25.39 -3.73
C GLU A 275 -20.05 -25.52 -3.65
N ASN A 276 -19.36 -24.41 -3.39
CA ASN A 276 -17.89 -24.38 -3.26
C ASN A 276 -17.40 -25.15 -2.03
N ALA A 277 -18.21 -25.24 -0.98
CA ALA A 277 -17.93 -26.04 0.22
C ALA A 277 -18.26 -27.54 0.04
N GLY A 278 -18.82 -27.94 -1.12
CA GLY A 278 -19.22 -29.32 -1.39
C GLY A 278 -20.49 -29.76 -0.66
N LEU A 279 -21.28 -28.82 -0.14
CA LEU A 279 -22.59 -29.07 0.47
C LEU A 279 -23.67 -29.17 -0.62
N ASP A 280 -24.81 -29.79 -0.32
CA ASP A 280 -25.98 -29.72 -1.21
C ASP A 280 -26.58 -28.30 -1.13
N PRO A 281 -26.53 -27.49 -2.21
CA PRO A 281 -26.98 -26.10 -2.17
C PRO A 281 -28.47 -25.99 -1.92
N VAL A 282 -29.27 -26.98 -2.32
CA VAL A 282 -30.73 -26.96 -2.14
C VAL A 282 -31.08 -27.16 -0.67
N THR A 283 -30.59 -28.24 -0.06
CA THR A 283 -30.83 -28.51 1.37
C THR A 283 -30.29 -27.38 2.25
N THR A 284 -29.07 -26.90 1.97
CA THR A 284 -28.44 -25.82 2.74
C THR A 284 -29.25 -24.52 2.70
N LEU A 285 -29.79 -24.14 1.54
CA LEU A 285 -30.64 -22.95 1.44
C LEU A 285 -31.97 -23.11 2.18
N ILE A 286 -32.56 -24.32 2.18
CA ILE A 286 -33.80 -24.60 2.93
C ILE A 286 -33.55 -24.45 4.43
N GLU A 287 -32.45 -25.01 4.93
CA GLU A 287 -32.04 -24.87 6.33
C GLU A 287 -31.79 -23.41 6.70
N LEU A 288 -31.10 -22.66 5.83
CA LEU A 288 -30.80 -21.25 6.03
C LEU A 288 -32.08 -20.42 6.12
N ARG A 289 -33.02 -20.61 5.17
CA ARG A 289 -34.32 -19.93 5.19
C ARG A 289 -35.12 -20.26 6.45
N LYS A 290 -35.11 -21.52 6.87
CA LYS A 290 -35.80 -21.96 8.09
C LYS A 290 -35.21 -21.26 9.31
N ALA A 291 -33.89 -21.22 9.45
CA ALA A 291 -33.22 -20.54 10.57
C ALA A 291 -33.62 -19.05 10.65
N HIS A 292 -33.59 -18.34 9.53
CA HIS A 292 -34.03 -16.94 9.47
C HIS A 292 -35.54 -16.76 9.73
N ALA A 293 -36.37 -17.70 9.28
CA ALA A 293 -37.80 -17.70 9.61
C ALA A 293 -38.08 -17.90 11.11
N ASP A 294 -37.26 -18.72 11.77
CA ASP A 294 -37.30 -18.99 13.22
C ASP A 294 -36.70 -17.84 14.06
N GLY A 295 -36.29 -16.73 13.43
CA GLY A 295 -35.76 -15.53 14.10
C GLY A 295 -34.25 -15.53 14.33
N GLN A 296 -33.52 -16.50 13.77
CA GLN A 296 -32.06 -16.59 13.87
C GLN A 296 -31.38 -15.70 12.82
N GLY A 297 -31.43 -14.38 13.03
CA GLY A 297 -30.94 -13.38 12.07
C GLY A 297 -29.43 -13.41 11.79
N HIS A 298 -28.65 -14.16 12.57
CA HIS A 298 -27.20 -14.35 12.40
C HIS A 298 -26.83 -15.69 11.75
N ALA A 299 -27.83 -16.50 11.37
CA ALA A 299 -27.59 -17.76 10.71
C ALA A 299 -26.93 -17.54 9.34
N GLY A 300 -25.86 -18.27 9.05
CA GLY A 300 -25.15 -18.24 7.77
C GLY A 300 -24.49 -19.59 7.47
N ILE A 301 -23.83 -19.68 6.32
CA ILE A 301 -23.22 -20.94 5.85
C ILE A 301 -21.77 -21.01 6.36
N ASN A 302 -21.46 -22.06 7.10
CA ASN A 302 -20.09 -22.38 7.51
C ASN A 302 -19.43 -23.27 6.45
N VAL A 303 -18.43 -22.72 5.75
CA VAL A 303 -17.70 -23.45 4.69
C VAL A 303 -16.66 -24.44 5.23
N TYR A 304 -16.28 -24.35 6.50
CA TYR A 304 -15.27 -25.23 7.13
C TYR A 304 -15.90 -26.46 7.78
N GLU A 305 -16.90 -26.25 8.62
CA GLU A 305 -17.60 -27.33 9.34
C GLU A 305 -18.77 -27.90 8.53
N GLY A 306 -19.29 -27.11 7.58
CA GLY A 306 -20.48 -27.43 6.81
C GLY A 306 -21.77 -27.04 7.53
N GLY A 307 -22.81 -26.76 6.75
CA GLY A 307 -24.15 -26.46 7.25
C GLY A 307 -24.36 -25.00 7.70
N VAL A 308 -25.46 -24.78 8.42
CA VAL A 308 -25.92 -23.47 8.89
C VAL A 308 -25.62 -23.29 10.37
N VAL A 309 -24.88 -22.25 10.73
CA VAL A 309 -24.52 -21.92 12.12
C VAL A 309 -24.67 -20.42 12.39
N ASP A 310 -24.64 -20.02 13.66
CA ASP A 310 -24.59 -18.62 14.03
C ASP A 310 -23.21 -18.02 13.69
N MET A 311 -23.19 -17.12 12.70
CA MET A 311 -21.97 -16.49 12.20
C MET A 311 -21.32 -15.55 13.22
N LYS A 312 -22.11 -15.00 14.16
CA LYS A 312 -21.60 -14.14 15.23
C LYS A 312 -20.83 -14.96 16.25
N GLU A 313 -21.35 -16.13 16.64
CA GLU A 313 -20.63 -17.07 17.51
C GLU A 313 -19.38 -17.64 16.82
N ALA A 314 -19.46 -17.87 15.51
CA ALA A 314 -18.33 -18.31 14.69
C ALA A 314 -17.27 -17.22 14.40
N ASN A 315 -17.49 -15.97 14.84
CA ASN A 315 -16.65 -14.80 14.56
C ASN A 315 -16.43 -14.53 13.05
N VAL A 316 -17.43 -14.85 12.22
CA VAL A 316 -17.42 -14.56 10.79
C VAL A 316 -18.22 -13.27 10.56
N VAL A 317 -17.50 -12.16 10.48
CA VAL A 317 -18.07 -10.83 10.33
C VAL A 317 -17.45 -10.09 9.15
N GLU A 318 -18.22 -9.17 8.57
CA GLU A 318 -17.81 -8.33 7.45
C GLU A 318 -18.27 -6.88 7.68
N PRO A 319 -17.60 -5.87 7.10
CA PRO A 319 -17.99 -4.48 7.30
C PRO A 319 -19.32 -4.17 6.60
N LEU A 320 -20.18 -3.36 7.25
CA LEU A 320 -21.48 -2.94 6.71
C LEU A 320 -21.35 -2.35 5.30
N ARG A 321 -20.41 -1.42 5.12
CA ARG A 321 -20.20 -0.68 3.88
C ARG A 321 -19.84 -1.56 2.68
N VAL A 322 -19.19 -2.71 2.92
CA VAL A 322 -18.88 -3.67 1.84
C VAL A 322 -20.15 -4.30 1.29
N VAL A 323 -21.08 -4.71 2.17
CA VAL A 323 -22.34 -5.33 1.76
C VAL A 323 -23.25 -4.32 1.08
N GLU A 324 -23.36 -3.12 1.64
CA GLU A 324 -24.15 -2.03 1.06
C GLU A 324 -23.67 -1.67 -0.35
N GLN A 325 -22.36 -1.44 -0.50
CA GLN A 325 -21.76 -1.09 -1.79
C GLN A 325 -21.89 -2.20 -2.82
N ALA A 326 -21.81 -3.48 -2.41
CA ALA A 326 -21.99 -4.61 -3.30
C ALA A 326 -23.43 -4.67 -3.85
N ILE A 327 -24.44 -4.50 -2.98
CA ILE A 327 -25.85 -4.49 -3.40
C ILE A 327 -26.14 -3.30 -4.31
N GLN A 328 -25.67 -2.10 -3.94
CA GLN A 328 -25.87 -0.89 -4.73
C GLN A 328 -25.23 -1.01 -6.12
N SER A 329 -23.93 -1.37 -6.17
CA SER A 329 -23.18 -1.45 -7.44
C SER A 329 -23.75 -2.52 -8.38
N ALA A 330 -24.14 -3.68 -7.83
CA ALA A 330 -24.78 -4.73 -8.62
C ALA A 330 -26.13 -4.27 -9.19
N THR A 331 -26.93 -3.56 -8.38
CA THR A 331 -28.24 -3.03 -8.79
C THR A 331 -28.09 -1.97 -9.88
N GLU A 332 -27.18 -1.02 -9.72
CA GLU A 332 -26.89 0.01 -10.72
C GLU A 332 -26.44 -0.61 -12.04
N THR A 333 -25.55 -1.61 -11.98
CA THR A 333 -25.08 -2.34 -13.17
C THR A 333 -26.21 -3.09 -13.87
N ALA A 334 -27.07 -3.79 -13.12
CA ALA A 334 -28.22 -4.49 -13.69
C ALA A 334 -29.19 -3.52 -14.38
N ILE A 335 -29.48 -2.37 -13.75
CA ILE A 335 -30.32 -1.32 -14.33
C ILE A 335 -29.70 -0.76 -15.61
N MET A 336 -28.39 -0.51 -15.63
CA MET A 336 -27.69 -0.03 -16.83
C MET A 336 -27.87 -0.99 -18.00
N ILE A 337 -27.70 -2.29 -17.78
CA ILE A 337 -27.85 -3.31 -18.83
C ILE A 337 -29.32 -3.42 -19.28
N LEU A 338 -30.27 -3.45 -18.34
CA LEU A 338 -31.70 -3.59 -18.65
C LEU A 338 -32.28 -2.39 -19.40
N ARG A 339 -31.62 -1.23 -19.36
CA ARG A 339 -32.01 -0.02 -20.12
C ARG A 339 -31.50 -0.01 -21.56
N ILE A 340 -30.67 -0.97 -21.96
CA ILE A 340 -30.17 -1.06 -23.33
C ILE A 340 -31.26 -1.72 -24.18
N ASP A 341 -31.95 -0.92 -24.97
CA ASP A 341 -32.98 -1.41 -25.89
C ASP A 341 -32.38 -1.95 -27.21
N ASP A 342 -31.27 -1.36 -27.68
CA ASP A 342 -30.61 -1.70 -28.94
C ASP A 342 -29.08 -1.74 -28.82
N VAL A 343 -28.45 -2.77 -29.40
CA VAL A 343 -27.00 -2.91 -29.50
C VAL A 343 -26.57 -2.74 -30.95
N ILE A 344 -25.97 -1.61 -31.28
CA ILE A 344 -25.42 -1.34 -32.61
C ILE A 344 -23.93 -1.70 -32.61
N SER A 345 -23.59 -2.84 -33.20
CA SER A 345 -22.20 -3.25 -33.40
C SER A 345 -21.69 -2.77 -34.75
N SER A 346 -20.91 -1.69 -34.79
CA SER A 346 -20.13 -1.36 -35.99
C SER A 346 -18.96 -2.34 -36.10
N LYS A 347 -18.95 -3.20 -37.11
CA LYS A 347 -17.70 -3.88 -37.51
C LYS A 347 -16.71 -2.77 -37.86
N GLY A 348 -15.60 -2.69 -37.12
CA GLY A 348 -14.49 -1.83 -37.51
C GLY A 348 -14.12 -2.13 -38.96
N VAL A 349 -14.01 -1.08 -39.77
CA VAL A 349 -13.42 -1.19 -41.10
C VAL A 349 -12.07 -1.88 -40.90
N PRO A 350 -11.77 -3.02 -41.56
CA PRO A 350 -10.42 -3.56 -41.54
C PRO A 350 -9.53 -2.44 -42.08
N MET A 351 -8.57 -1.96 -41.28
CA MET A 351 -7.47 -1.21 -41.86
C MET A 351 -6.78 -2.18 -42.82
N ASP A 352 -6.98 -1.93 -44.11
CA ASP A 352 -6.21 -2.53 -45.17
C ASP A 352 -4.76 -2.07 -44.95
N ASP A 353 -3.93 -2.94 -44.39
CA ASP A 353 -2.47 -2.78 -44.35
C ASP A 353 -1.90 -2.94 -45.78
N GLY A 354 -2.33 -2.06 -46.68
CA GLY A 354 -1.82 -1.91 -48.02
C GLY A 354 -0.53 -1.09 -48.04
N MET A 355 0.50 -1.53 -47.30
CA MET A 355 1.88 -1.19 -47.64
C MET A 355 2.40 -2.25 -48.61
N GLY A 356 2.44 -1.90 -49.89
CA GLY A 356 3.02 -2.79 -50.90
C GLY A 356 2.87 -2.31 -52.34
N ASP A 357 3.36 -1.11 -52.67
CA ASP A 357 4.04 -0.92 -53.95
C ASP A 357 5.00 0.27 -53.86
N MET A 358 6.27 -0.04 -53.55
CA MET A 358 7.37 0.91 -53.76
C MET A 358 7.54 1.09 -55.25
N GLY A 359 7.43 2.34 -55.71
CA GLY A 359 7.63 2.72 -57.10
C GLY A 359 8.95 2.21 -57.66
N ASP A 360 8.83 1.47 -58.74
CA ASP A 360 9.87 1.15 -59.70
C ASP A 360 10.29 2.46 -60.41
N PHE A 361 11.32 3.12 -59.90
CA PHE A 361 11.99 4.22 -60.60
C PHE A 361 13.07 3.63 -61.52
N HIS A 362 12.68 3.41 -62.77
CA HIS A 362 13.60 3.19 -63.87
C HIS A 362 14.02 4.53 -64.51
N MET A 363 15.36 4.65 -64.69
CA MET A 363 16.18 5.62 -65.44
C MET A 363 16.53 6.96 -64.79
#